data_AF-A0A853IR08-F1
#
_entry.id   AF-A0A853IR08-F1
#
_cell.length_a   1.000
_cell.length_b   1.000
_cell.length_c   1.000
_cell.angle_alpha   90.00
_cell.angle_beta   90.00
_cell.angle_gamma   90.00
#
_symmetry.space_group_name_H-M   'P 1'
#
loop_
_entity.id
_entity.type
_entity.pdbx_description
1 polymer ?
#
loop_
_entity_poly.entity_id
_entity_poly.type
_entity_poly.pdbx_seq_one_letter_code
_entity_poly.pdbx_strand_id
1 'polypeptide(L)'
;MHRIYFISDCNECGKDTIPTLKVAEFINGSMVISPLVDGIDDLQFDYGIDMDHNGSPDCYVSAPGAPPSTEIDVATCPQTSPAYDWTKADENWLNVMAVRVHLLARNTEPSPGWAAEEKKRTYALGLAHPQVGRFDDNYKRHAFSTVARLINDSGIRELP
;
A
#
# COMPACT_ATOMS: atom_id res chain seq x y z
N MET A 1 -4.11 14.06 -16.51
CA MET A 1 -3.19 14.58 -15.46
C MET A 1 -2.66 13.38 -14.70
N HIS A 2 -1.35 13.14 -14.75
CA HIS A 2 -0.74 11.99 -14.08
C HIS A 2 -0.07 12.45 -12.79
N ARG A 3 -0.35 11.74 -11.70
CA ARG A 3 0.23 11.96 -10.38
C ARG A 3 0.96 10.70 -9.97
N ILE A 4 2.17 10.86 -9.45
CA ILE A 4 2.93 9.77 -8.84
C ILE A 4 3.11 10.14 -7.38
N TYR A 5 2.63 9.29 -6.49
CA TYR A 5 2.85 9.42 -5.06
C TYR A 5 4.01 8.52 -4.68
N PHE A 6 4.95 9.05 -3.89
CA PHE A 6 6.13 8.31 -3.47
C PHE A 6 6.62 8.80 -2.12
N ILE A 7 7.33 7.93 -1.41
CA ILE A 7 8.03 8.29 -0.18
C ILE A 7 9.45 8.69 -0.55
N SER A 8 9.83 9.90 -0.15
CA SER A 8 11.20 10.41 -0.21
C SER A 8 11.85 10.23 1.16
N ASP A 9 13.17 10.08 1.21
CA ASP A 9 13.97 10.04 2.44
C ASP A 9 14.24 11.43 3.07
N CYS A 10 13.79 12.50 2.41
CA CYS A 10 13.94 13.90 2.80
C CYS A 10 12.71 14.73 2.41
N ASN A 11 12.41 15.79 3.16
CA ASN A 11 11.47 16.82 2.76
C ASN A 11 12.21 17.86 1.90
N GLU A 12 13.20 18.55 2.49
CA GLU A 12 14.16 19.43 1.81
C GLU A 12 15.49 18.71 1.59
N CYS A 13 15.61 18.06 0.44
CA CYS A 13 16.77 17.21 0.15
C CYS A 13 18.08 18.00 0.08
N GLY A 14 19.09 17.53 0.82
CA GLY A 14 20.35 18.23 1.06
C GLY A 14 20.36 19.11 2.30
N LYS A 15 19.20 19.29 2.96
CA LYS A 15 19.09 20.01 4.24
C LYS A 15 18.58 19.13 5.38
N ASP A 16 17.65 18.23 5.09
CA ASP A 16 17.10 17.28 6.06
C ASP A 16 17.07 15.83 5.54
N THR A 17 16.70 14.93 6.44
CA THR A 17 16.45 13.50 6.20
C THR A 17 15.11 13.07 6.78
N ILE A 18 14.11 13.97 6.74
CA ILE A 18 12.75 13.68 7.20
C ILE A 18 12.03 12.95 6.07
N PRO A 19 11.59 11.70 6.26
CA PRO A 19 10.93 10.96 5.22
C PRO A 19 9.55 11.57 4.98
N THR A 20 9.21 11.77 3.71
CA THR A 20 8.05 12.59 3.35
C THR A 20 7.30 11.92 2.21
N LEU A 21 5.99 11.80 2.37
CA LEU A 21 5.09 11.47 1.27
C LEU A 21 5.02 12.68 0.34
N LYS A 22 5.42 12.49 -0.91
CA LYS A 22 5.43 13.51 -1.96
C LYS A 22 4.55 13.12 -3.12
N VAL A 23 4.16 14.11 -3.91
CA VAL A 23 3.53 13.92 -5.22
C VAL A 23 4.41 14.53 -6.30
N ALA A 24 4.61 13.81 -7.40
CA ALA A 24 5.17 14.32 -8.64
C ALA A 24 4.06 14.48 -9.67
N GLU A 25 3.93 15.68 -10.23
CA GLU A 25 2.93 16.03 -11.23
C GLU A 25 3.62 16.53 -12.50
N PHE A 26 3.15 16.09 -13.68
CA PHE A 26 3.63 16.63 -14.94
C PHE A 26 2.77 17.83 -15.36
N ILE A 27 3.34 19.04 -15.24
CA ILE A 27 2.65 20.31 -15.48
C ILE A 27 3.48 21.12 -16.48
N ASN A 28 2.85 21.57 -17.57
CA ASN A 28 3.46 22.43 -18.60
C ASN A 28 4.81 21.92 -19.14
N GLY A 29 4.94 20.60 -19.36
CA GLY A 29 6.17 20.01 -19.91
C GLY A 29 7.26 19.70 -18.88
N SER A 30 7.01 19.95 -17.59
CA SER A 30 7.97 19.68 -16.50
C SER A 30 7.35 18.83 -15.41
N MET A 31 8.18 18.01 -14.76
CA MET A 31 7.81 17.39 -13.49
C MET A 31 7.91 18.43 -12.36
N VAL A 32 6.88 18.51 -11.53
CA VAL A 32 6.80 19.34 -10.34
C VAL A 32 6.60 18.40 -9.15
N ILE A 33 7.52 18.45 -8.17
CA ILE A 33 7.45 17.61 -6.96
C ILE A 33 7.03 18.50 -5.80
N SER A 34 5.99 18.09 -5.07
CA SER A 34 5.50 18.80 -3.89
C SER A 34 5.40 17.86 -2.67
N PRO A 35 5.82 18.31 -1.47
CA PRO A 35 5.60 17.56 -0.25
C PRO A 35 4.12 17.58 0.15
N LEU A 36 3.65 16.47 0.71
CA LEU A 36 2.29 16.34 1.24
C LEU A 36 2.30 16.18 2.76
N VAL A 37 3.07 15.21 3.26
CA VAL A 37 3.10 14.87 4.69
C VAL A 37 4.49 14.39 5.09
N ASP A 38 5.07 15.05 6.10
CA ASP A 38 6.32 14.64 6.72
C ASP A 38 6.12 13.48 7.71
N GLY A 39 7.16 12.68 7.88
CA GLY A 39 7.18 11.54 8.78
C GLY A 39 6.50 10.29 8.25
N ILE A 40 6.32 10.14 6.93
CA ILE A 40 5.80 8.88 6.37
C ILE A 40 6.96 7.95 6.00
N ASP A 41 7.16 6.89 6.77
CA ASP A 41 8.24 5.91 6.58
C ASP A 41 7.87 4.83 5.55
N ASP A 42 6.60 4.39 5.52
CA ASP A 42 6.14 3.29 4.68
C ASP A 42 4.68 3.48 4.24
N LEU A 43 4.35 3.03 3.03
CA LEU A 43 3.01 3.03 2.44
C LEU A 43 2.86 1.76 1.59
N GLN A 44 1.89 0.92 1.95
CA GLN A 44 1.59 -0.31 1.23
C GLN A 44 0.11 -0.39 0.85
N PHE A 45 -0.15 -1.15 -0.19
CA PHE A 45 -1.50 -1.40 -0.70
C PHE A 45 -1.73 -2.90 -0.83
N ASP A 46 -2.88 -3.36 -0.33
CA ASP A 46 -3.40 -4.67 -0.68
C ASP A 46 -4.71 -4.48 -1.45
N TYR A 47 -4.89 -5.26 -2.50
CA TYR A 47 -5.99 -5.14 -3.44
C TYR A 47 -6.97 -6.28 -3.21
N GLY A 48 -8.22 -5.94 -2.89
CA GLY A 48 -9.31 -6.88 -2.71
C GLY A 48 -9.86 -7.31 -4.06
N ILE A 49 -9.76 -8.60 -4.38
CA ILE A 49 -10.15 -9.22 -5.65
C ILE A 49 -11.52 -9.90 -5.48
N ASP A 50 -12.46 -9.57 -6.37
CA ASP A 50 -13.75 -10.24 -6.52
C ASP A 50 -13.59 -11.45 -7.45
N MET A 51 -13.58 -12.64 -6.89
CA MET A 51 -13.23 -13.89 -7.58
C MET A 51 -14.46 -14.63 -8.10
N ASP A 52 -15.66 -14.30 -7.63
CA ASP A 52 -16.93 -14.91 -8.08
C ASP A 52 -17.88 -13.92 -8.79
N HIS A 53 -17.46 -12.67 -8.95
CA HIS A 53 -18.20 -11.58 -9.59
C HIS A 53 -19.46 -11.15 -8.81
N ASN A 54 -19.46 -11.26 -7.48
CA ASN A 54 -20.56 -10.84 -6.63
C ASN A 54 -20.48 -9.35 -6.20
N GLY A 55 -19.44 -8.63 -6.61
CA GLY A 55 -19.21 -7.22 -6.31
C GLY A 55 -18.55 -6.96 -4.95
N SER A 56 -18.02 -8.00 -4.30
CA SER A 56 -17.30 -7.95 -3.02
C SER A 56 -15.94 -8.63 -3.15
N PRO A 57 -14.91 -8.17 -2.43
CA PRO A 57 -13.60 -8.82 -2.45
C PRO A 57 -13.63 -10.13 -1.65
N ASP A 58 -13.19 -11.23 -2.27
CA ASP A 58 -13.03 -12.55 -1.63
C ASP A 58 -11.65 -12.71 -0.99
N CYS A 59 -10.62 -12.16 -1.64
CA CYS A 59 -9.23 -12.24 -1.21
C CYS A 59 -8.49 -10.91 -1.39
N TYR A 60 -7.36 -10.76 -0.70
CA TYR A 60 -6.47 -9.61 -0.86
C TYR A 60 -5.09 -10.07 -1.34
N VAL A 61 -4.51 -9.35 -2.29
CA VAL A 61 -3.15 -9.56 -2.79
C VAL A 61 -2.39 -8.24 -2.86
N SER A 62 -1.08 -8.26 -2.68
CA SER A 62 -0.22 -7.09 -2.80
C SER A 62 0.09 -6.68 -4.24
N ALA A 63 0.04 -7.65 -5.17
CA ALA A 63 0.40 -7.44 -6.57
C ALA A 63 -0.55 -8.18 -7.53
N PRO A 64 -1.73 -7.62 -7.89
CA PRO A 64 -2.72 -8.30 -8.73
C PRO A 64 -2.18 -8.82 -10.07
N GLY A 65 -1.20 -8.13 -10.67
CA GLY A 65 -0.60 -8.57 -11.93
C GLY A 65 0.34 -9.79 -11.82
N ALA A 66 0.84 -10.09 -10.62
CA ALA A 66 1.72 -11.21 -10.35
C ALA A 66 1.72 -11.53 -8.83
N PRO A 67 0.60 -12.05 -8.29
CA PRO A 67 0.47 -12.20 -6.85
C PRO A 67 1.45 -13.27 -6.35
N PRO A 68 2.13 -13.05 -5.20
CA PRO A 68 2.93 -14.08 -4.56
C PRO A 68 2.10 -15.34 -4.28
N SER A 69 2.68 -16.52 -4.52
CA SER A 69 1.96 -17.79 -4.34
C SER A 69 1.46 -18.00 -2.91
N THR A 70 2.12 -17.41 -1.92
CA THR A 70 1.71 -17.44 -0.51
C THR A 70 0.45 -16.63 -0.22
N GLU A 71 0.12 -15.65 -1.05
CA GLU A 71 -1.09 -14.83 -0.90
C GLU A 71 -2.31 -15.48 -1.57
N ILE A 72 -2.09 -16.35 -2.56
CA ILE A 72 -3.15 -17.02 -3.35
C ILE A 72 -3.28 -18.53 -3.05
N ASP A 73 -2.53 -19.04 -2.06
CA ASP A 73 -2.70 -20.41 -1.58
C ASP A 73 -4.12 -20.61 -1.01
N VAL A 74 -4.68 -21.80 -1.20
CA VAL A 74 -6.07 -22.12 -0.79
C VAL A 74 -6.34 -21.91 0.70
N ALA A 75 -5.33 -21.99 1.57
CA ALA A 75 -5.47 -21.74 3.00
C ALA A 75 -5.55 -20.24 3.34
N THR A 76 -4.96 -19.38 2.51
CA THR A 76 -4.95 -17.92 2.69
C THR A 76 -6.08 -17.25 1.92
N CYS A 77 -6.33 -17.76 0.71
CA CYS A 77 -7.34 -17.28 -0.22
C CYS A 77 -8.20 -18.46 -0.71
N PRO A 78 -9.34 -18.73 -0.04
CA PRO A 78 -10.25 -19.80 -0.43
C PRO A 78 -10.73 -19.63 -1.87
N GLN A 79 -10.61 -20.68 -2.68
CA GLN A 79 -10.97 -20.64 -4.09
C GLN A 79 -12.49 -20.67 -4.30
N THR A 80 -12.93 -20.03 -5.37
CA THR A 80 -14.31 -20.06 -5.87
C THR A 80 -14.55 -21.30 -6.75
N SER A 81 -15.78 -21.46 -7.24
CA SER A 81 -16.15 -22.52 -8.18
C SER A 81 -16.82 -21.92 -9.42
N PRO A 82 -16.21 -22.00 -10.62
CA PRO A 82 -14.91 -22.62 -10.92
C PRO A 82 -13.73 -21.89 -10.22
N ALA A 83 -12.59 -22.58 -10.11
CA ALA A 83 -11.40 -21.99 -9.50
C ALA A 83 -10.95 -20.73 -10.26
N TYR A 84 -10.52 -19.71 -9.51
CA TYR A 84 -10.10 -18.43 -10.07
C TYR A 84 -8.71 -18.54 -10.74
N ASP A 85 -8.58 -18.02 -11.96
CA ASP A 85 -7.33 -18.08 -12.72
C ASP A 85 -6.44 -16.85 -12.44
N TRP A 86 -5.60 -16.96 -11.43
CA TRP A 86 -4.63 -15.92 -11.05
C TRP A 86 -3.57 -15.61 -12.13
N THR A 87 -3.43 -16.43 -13.17
CA THR A 87 -2.45 -16.19 -14.24
C THR A 87 -2.87 -15.07 -15.20
N LYS A 88 -4.12 -14.63 -15.11
CA LYS A 88 -4.71 -13.56 -15.94
C LYS A 88 -4.52 -12.19 -15.27
N ALA A 89 -3.33 -11.62 -15.41
CA ALA A 89 -2.98 -10.33 -14.81
C ALA A 89 -4.02 -9.22 -15.08
N ASP A 90 -4.50 -9.10 -16.32
CA ASP A 90 -5.49 -8.08 -16.69
C ASP A 90 -6.85 -8.34 -16.04
N GLU A 91 -7.29 -9.60 -15.98
CA GLU A 91 -8.55 -9.97 -15.32
C GLU A 91 -8.48 -9.72 -13.80
N ASN A 92 -7.34 -10.02 -13.16
CA ASN A 92 -7.10 -9.71 -11.76
C ASN A 92 -7.26 -8.21 -11.47
N TRP A 93 -6.69 -7.35 -12.32
CA TRP A 93 -6.84 -5.90 -12.18
C TRP A 93 -8.28 -5.45 -12.39
N LEU A 94 -8.99 -6.02 -13.36
CA LEU A 94 -10.41 -5.72 -13.60
C LEU A 94 -11.30 -6.15 -12.43
N ASN A 95 -10.87 -7.14 -11.66
CA ASN A 95 -11.60 -7.69 -10.51
C ASN A 95 -11.22 -7.05 -9.17
N VAL A 96 -10.37 -6.01 -9.16
CA VAL A 96 -10.10 -5.24 -7.94
C VAL A 96 -11.33 -4.41 -7.55
N MET A 97 -11.93 -4.72 -6.39
CA MET A 97 -13.11 -4.02 -5.85
C MET A 97 -12.84 -3.27 -4.55
N ALA A 98 -11.68 -3.47 -3.93
CA ALA A 98 -11.28 -2.74 -2.72
C ALA A 98 -9.77 -2.54 -2.67
N VAL A 99 -9.33 -1.56 -1.88
CA VAL A 99 -7.93 -1.36 -1.53
C VAL A 99 -7.82 -1.17 -0.02
N ARG A 100 -6.94 -1.94 0.62
CA ARG A 100 -6.44 -1.68 1.97
C ARG A 100 -5.20 -0.81 1.83
N VAL A 101 -5.25 0.36 2.46
CA VAL A 101 -4.12 1.28 2.51
C VAL A 101 -3.48 1.18 3.89
N HIS A 102 -2.18 0.90 3.93
CA HIS A 102 -1.41 0.80 5.17
C HIS A 102 -0.33 1.87 5.19
N LEU A 103 -0.27 2.64 6.27
CA LEU A 103 0.66 3.77 6.41
C LEU A 103 1.44 3.63 7.71
N LEU A 104 2.77 3.74 7.64
CA LEU A 104 3.62 3.90 8.82
C LEU A 104 4.04 5.34 8.96
N ALA A 105 3.48 6.03 9.96
CA ALA A 105 3.90 7.37 10.30
C ALA A 105 4.88 7.32 11.48
N ARG A 106 5.88 8.20 11.46
CA ARG A 106 6.80 8.48 12.55
C ARG A 106 6.75 9.95 12.96
N ASN A 107 7.13 10.23 14.19
CA ASN A 107 7.39 11.62 14.60
C ASN A 107 8.49 12.23 13.72
N THR A 108 8.38 13.53 13.41
CA THR A 108 9.43 14.25 12.67
C THR A 108 10.65 14.57 13.52
N GLU A 109 10.49 14.54 14.85
CA GLU A 109 11.57 14.74 15.83
C GLU A 109 11.78 13.50 16.71
N PRO A 110 13.03 13.24 17.15
CA PRO A 110 13.34 12.18 18.09
C PRO A 110 12.58 12.35 19.41
N SER A 111 11.99 11.26 19.90
CA SER A 111 11.36 11.17 21.20
C SER A 111 12.36 10.69 22.26
N PRO A 112 12.70 11.50 23.26
CA PRO A 112 13.64 11.09 24.31
C PRO A 112 13.00 10.09 25.28
N GLY A 113 13.84 9.39 26.05
CA GLY A 113 13.41 8.62 27.22
C GLY A 113 12.85 7.22 26.95
N TRP A 114 12.93 6.70 25.73
CA TRP A 114 12.52 5.32 25.44
C TRP A 114 13.65 4.31 25.72
N ALA A 115 13.29 3.18 26.32
CA ALA A 115 14.22 2.07 26.55
C ALA A 115 14.64 1.42 25.22
N ALA A 116 15.85 0.83 25.17
CA ALA A 116 16.41 0.26 23.94
C ALA A 116 15.50 -0.82 23.32
N GLU A 117 14.83 -1.63 24.14
CA GLU A 117 13.89 -2.65 23.66
C GLU A 117 12.57 -2.08 23.15
N GLU A 118 12.13 -0.93 23.66
CA GLU A 118 10.87 -0.29 23.26
C GLU A 118 10.96 0.40 21.90
N LYS A 119 12.16 0.84 21.51
CA LYS A 119 12.44 1.47 20.19
C LYS A 119 12.32 0.45 19.06
N LYS A 120 12.72 -0.77 19.35
CA LYS A 120 12.99 -1.78 18.36
C LYS A 120 11.74 -2.64 18.05
N ARG A 121 10.64 -1.97 17.76
CA ARG A 121 9.38 -2.63 17.39
C ARG A 121 9.37 -3.00 15.91
N THR A 122 8.64 -4.07 15.59
CA THR A 122 8.17 -4.34 14.23
C THR A 122 6.70 -3.93 14.12
N TYR A 123 6.31 -3.56 12.91
CA TYR A 123 4.94 -3.15 12.60
C TYR A 123 4.37 -4.12 11.57
N ALA A 124 3.20 -4.67 11.85
CA ALA A 124 2.46 -5.46 10.88
C ALA A 124 1.81 -4.51 9.86
N LEU A 125 2.24 -4.57 8.60
CA LEU A 125 1.79 -3.68 7.53
C LEU A 125 1.66 -4.46 6.22
N GLY A 126 0.50 -4.37 5.57
CA GLY A 126 0.31 -4.94 4.23
C GLY A 126 0.65 -6.43 4.08
N LEU A 127 0.53 -6.91 2.85
CA LEU A 127 0.94 -8.26 2.46
C LEU A 127 2.34 -8.29 1.84
N ALA A 128 2.74 -7.22 1.14
CA ALA A 128 4.04 -7.15 0.46
C ALA A 128 5.22 -7.23 1.44
N HIS A 129 5.16 -6.46 2.53
CA HIS A 129 6.15 -6.49 3.61
C HIS A 129 5.44 -6.58 4.96
N PRO A 130 4.94 -7.78 5.34
CA PRO A 130 4.00 -7.97 6.45
C PRO A 130 4.60 -7.66 7.82
N GLN A 131 5.91 -7.46 7.91
CA GLN A 131 6.63 -7.01 9.10
C GLN A 131 7.67 -5.96 8.69
N VAL A 132 7.43 -4.70 9.06
CA VAL A 132 8.32 -3.57 8.78
C VAL A 132 9.08 -3.18 10.05
N GLY A 133 10.37 -2.86 9.89
CA GLY A 133 11.34 -2.69 10.98
C GLY A 133 12.36 -3.83 10.98
N ARG A 134 13.09 -4.08 12.06
CA ARG A 134 13.11 -3.47 13.40
C ARG A 134 13.87 -2.12 13.37
N PHE A 135 13.23 -1.04 13.83
CA PHE A 135 13.85 0.29 13.83
C PHE A 135 14.70 0.49 15.10
N ASP A 136 15.99 0.76 14.96
CA ASP A 136 16.88 1.09 16.10
C ASP A 136 17.18 2.59 16.13
N ASP A 137 16.12 3.38 16.25
CA ASP A 137 16.19 4.84 16.32
C ASP A 137 15.29 5.40 17.43
N ASN A 138 15.31 6.73 17.59
CA ASN A 138 14.55 7.42 18.63
C ASN A 138 13.20 7.96 18.12
N TYR A 139 12.64 7.43 17.04
CA TYR A 139 11.36 7.91 16.51
C TYR A 139 10.19 7.01 16.93
N LYS A 140 9.17 7.61 17.55
CA LYS A 140 7.90 6.93 17.79
C LYS A 140 7.16 6.77 16.48
N ARG A 141 6.56 5.61 16.27
CA ARG A 141 5.82 5.24 15.05
C ARG A 141 4.43 4.71 15.37
N HIS A 142 3.51 4.97 14.46
CA HIS A 142 2.14 4.49 14.47
C HIS A 142 1.78 3.94 13.09
N ALA A 143 1.27 2.71 13.06
CA ALA A 143 0.72 2.10 11.85
C ALA A 143 -0.79 2.39 11.75
N PHE A 144 -1.23 2.95 10.62
CA PHE A 144 -2.62 3.15 10.29
C PHE A 144 -3.02 2.19 9.16
N SER A 145 -4.24 1.70 9.20
CA SER A 145 -4.83 0.92 8.10
C SER A 145 -6.26 1.35 7.87
N THR A 146 -6.66 1.45 6.61
CA THR A 146 -8.04 1.73 6.22
C THR A 146 -8.39 0.96 4.95
N VAL A 147 -9.68 0.73 4.73
CA VAL A 147 -10.18 0.07 3.53
C VAL A 147 -11.05 1.03 2.75
N ALA A 148 -10.75 1.20 1.47
CA ALA A 148 -11.59 1.91 0.52
C ALA A 148 -12.20 0.92 -0.47
N ARG A 149 -13.50 1.01 -0.70
CA ARG A 149 -14.14 0.27 -1.80
C ARG A 149 -13.88 1.03 -3.10
N LEU A 150 -13.45 0.32 -4.13
CA LEU A 150 -13.34 0.85 -5.48
C LEU A 150 -14.66 0.53 -6.20
N ILE A 151 -15.59 1.47 -6.15
CA ILE A 151 -16.84 1.35 -6.92
C ILE A 151 -16.52 1.83 -8.33
N ASN A 152 -16.52 0.92 -9.29
CA ASN A 152 -16.55 1.31 -10.69
C ASN A 152 -18.00 1.66 -11.04
N ASP A 153 -18.31 2.95 -11.16
CA ASP A 153 -19.65 3.44 -11.52
C ASP A 153 -19.92 3.37 -13.04
N SER A 154 -19.06 2.65 -13.79
CA SER A 154 -19.32 2.33 -15.19
C SER A 154 -20.18 1.06 -15.25
N GLY A 155 -21.25 1.09 -16.03
CA GLY A 155 -22.23 0.02 -16.15
C GLY A 155 -21.68 -1.35 -16.60
N ILE A 156 -22.57 -2.19 -17.15
CA ILE A 156 -22.31 -3.58 -17.56
C ILE A 156 -20.91 -3.74 -18.18
N ARG A 157 -20.10 -4.65 -17.60
CA ARG A 157 -18.75 -4.96 -18.11
C ARG A 157 -18.85 -5.38 -19.58
N GLU A 158 -18.16 -4.66 -20.46
CA GLU A 158 -18.01 -5.07 -21.85
C GLU A 158 -17.26 -6.41 -21.88
N LEU A 159 -17.91 -7.43 -22.42
CA LEU A 159 -17.28 -8.74 -22.64
C LEU A 159 -16.40 -8.65 -23.90
N PRO A 160 -15.18 -9.20 -23.88
CA PRO A 160 -14.36 -9.32 -25.09
C PRO A 160 -15.01 -10.22 -26.16
#